data_AF-A0A9W9VC64-F1
#
_entry.id   AF-A0A9W9VC64-F1
#
_cell.length_a   1.000
_cell.length_b   1.000
_cell.length_c   1.000
_cell.angle_alpha   90.00
_cell.angle_beta   90.00
_cell.angle_gamma   90.00
#
_symmetry.space_group_name_H-M   'P 1'
#
loop_
_entity.id
_entity.type
_entity.pdbx_description
1 polymer ?
#
loop_
_entity_poly.entity_id
_entity_poly.type
_entity_poly.pdbx_seq_one_letter_code
_entity_poly.pdbx_strand_id
1 'polypeptide(L)'
;MAPNVAPHTTASGYLLTQRQSHLGKRSIAPAVFDRICIESFIYHASIMMLFEPSLDALSSIRRQLDIPGYFSYVEKRDISESLPVQPILQTSYDFFLSIADATKLARISRSLDDAEITLWCHTWLRLLQWDQVDHTDDVSLKLYFNALQILLLKTAPDLSNEEKALQISESLQHGLHIIVSLEPEEYAPSYLLWPLAILGSISILEKEKTAVKDYINLLIRSKRGGQAVWVLKRLNRVWNVAKFRTNCPPSAMRLEGLQILLDAT
;
A
#
# COMPACT_ATOMS: atom_id res chain seq x y z
N MET A 1 11.27 -7.70 21.81
CA MET A 1 9.92 -7.58 21.24
C MET A 1 9.80 -6.17 20.68
N ALA A 2 9.50 -6.00 19.39
CA ALA A 2 9.27 -4.66 18.84
C ALA A 2 7.91 -4.14 19.35
N PRO A 3 7.75 -2.83 19.61
CA PRO A 3 6.47 -2.27 20.01
C PRO A 3 5.42 -2.50 18.91
N ASN A 4 4.23 -2.99 19.31
CA ASN A 4 3.11 -3.25 18.40
C ASN A 4 2.36 -1.94 18.09
N VAL A 5 2.27 -1.57 16.82
CA VAL A 5 1.61 -0.34 16.36
C VAL A 5 0.08 -0.51 16.27
N ALA A 6 -0.44 -1.73 16.17
CA ALA A 6 -1.86 -1.99 15.95
C ALA A 6 -2.80 -1.41 17.04
N PRO A 7 -2.50 -1.48 18.35
CA PRO A 7 -3.32 -0.83 19.37
C PRO A 7 -3.38 0.69 19.22
N HIS A 8 -2.25 1.32 18.86
CA HIS A 8 -2.17 2.77 18.67
C HIS A 8 -2.98 3.23 17.46
N THR A 9 -2.84 2.52 16.33
CA THR A 9 -3.63 2.80 15.13
C THR A 9 -5.12 2.60 15.38
N THR A 10 -5.50 1.50 16.05
CA THR A 10 -6.90 1.21 16.38
C THR A 10 -7.49 2.30 17.28
N ALA A 11 -6.80 2.66 18.36
CA ALA A 11 -7.23 3.74 19.27
C ALA A 11 -7.36 5.08 18.53
N SER A 12 -6.42 5.39 17.62
CA SER A 12 -6.46 6.62 16.82
C SER A 12 -7.70 6.66 15.93
N GLY A 13 -8.05 5.55 15.28
CA GLY A 13 -9.27 5.45 14.48
C GLY A 13 -10.54 5.65 15.32
N TYR A 14 -10.64 5.05 16.51
CA TYR A 14 -11.78 5.25 17.41
C TYR A 14 -11.89 6.69 17.94
N LEU A 15 -10.78 7.36 18.22
CA LEU A 15 -10.80 8.77 18.59
C LEU A 15 -11.33 9.64 17.45
N LEU A 16 -11.01 9.29 16.21
CA LEU A 16 -11.50 10.01 15.03
C LEU A 16 -13.01 9.80 14.80
N THR A 17 -13.55 8.59 15.00
CA THR A 17 -15.00 8.34 14.86
C THR A 17 -15.83 9.16 15.83
N GLN A 18 -15.37 9.29 17.08
CA GLN A 18 -16.04 10.11 18.09
C GLN A 18 -16.10 11.59 17.69
N ARG A 19 -15.06 12.07 17.01
CA ARG A 19 -14.95 13.48 16.60
C ARG A 19 -15.82 13.84 15.39
N GLN A 20 -16.21 12.87 14.57
CA GLN A 20 -17.05 13.06 13.39
C GLN A 20 -18.45 13.60 13.72
N SER A 21 -19.02 13.20 14.85
CA SER A 21 -20.34 13.63 15.33
C SER A 21 -20.51 15.15 15.50
N HIS A 22 -19.42 15.93 15.40
CA HIS A 22 -19.39 17.36 15.62
C HIS A 22 -19.01 18.20 14.39
N LEU A 23 -18.84 17.60 13.20
CA LEU A 23 -18.39 18.30 11.99
C LEU A 23 -19.26 19.50 11.60
N GLY A 24 -20.58 19.40 11.82
CA GLY A 24 -21.54 20.45 11.51
C GLY A 24 -21.34 21.79 12.27
N LYS A 25 -20.65 21.78 13.42
CA LYS A 25 -20.64 22.91 14.38
C LYS A 25 -19.28 23.55 14.62
N ARG A 26 -18.22 23.11 13.91
CA ARG A 26 -16.84 23.54 14.18
C ARG A 26 -16.42 24.76 13.36
N SER A 27 -15.55 25.58 13.95
CA SER A 27 -14.79 26.64 13.25
C SER A 27 -13.75 26.03 12.30
N ILE A 28 -13.11 26.86 11.46
CA ILE A 28 -12.21 26.41 10.38
C ILE A 28 -10.98 25.66 10.91
N ALA A 29 -10.27 26.20 11.91
CA ALA A 29 -9.00 25.60 12.36
C ALA A 29 -9.14 24.17 12.95
N PRO A 30 -10.13 23.86 13.81
CA PRO A 30 -10.38 22.48 14.23
C PRO A 30 -10.71 21.53 13.08
N ALA A 31 -11.45 22.00 12.06
CA ALA A 31 -11.78 21.18 10.89
C ALA A 31 -10.55 20.83 10.05
N VAL A 32 -9.60 21.77 9.89
CA VAL A 32 -8.32 21.52 9.21
C VAL A 32 -7.46 20.53 10.00
N PHE A 33 -7.40 20.66 11.33
CA PHE A 33 -6.68 19.69 12.16
C PHE A 33 -7.27 18.28 12.06
N ASP A 34 -8.61 18.15 12.14
CA ASP A 34 -9.28 16.85 12.01
C ASP A 34 -8.98 16.21 10.65
N ARG A 35 -8.89 17.02 9.59
CA ARG A 35 -8.53 16.57 8.25
C ARG A 35 -7.14 15.98 8.18
N ILE A 36 -6.15 16.69 8.72
CA ILE A 36 -4.78 16.19 8.81
C ILE A 36 -4.75 14.87 9.57
N CYS A 37 -5.50 14.75 10.68
CA CYS A 37 -5.56 13.52 11.45
C CYS A 37 -6.20 12.35 10.68
N ILE A 38 -7.30 12.59 9.97
CA ILE A 38 -8.00 11.55 9.17
C ILE A 38 -7.12 11.11 8.00
N GLU A 39 -6.56 12.06 7.25
CA GLU A 39 -5.66 11.73 6.14
C GLU A 39 -4.42 10.97 6.62
N SER A 40 -3.80 11.40 7.72
CA SER A 40 -2.66 10.69 8.32
C SER A 40 -3.04 9.28 8.78
N PHE A 41 -4.22 9.11 9.38
CA PHE A 41 -4.72 7.80 9.78
C PHE A 41 -4.94 6.89 8.58
N ILE A 42 -5.60 7.38 7.51
CA ILE A 42 -5.82 6.62 6.28
C ILE A 42 -4.48 6.18 5.70
N TYR A 43 -3.55 7.13 5.47
CA TYR A 43 -2.21 6.88 4.95
C TYR A 43 -1.48 5.78 5.71
N HIS A 44 -1.34 5.95 7.02
CA HIS A 44 -0.59 5.03 7.85
C HIS A 44 -1.30 3.68 8.00
N ALA A 45 -2.62 3.66 8.16
CA ALA A 45 -3.35 2.41 8.31
C ALA A 45 -3.27 1.56 7.02
N SER A 46 -3.44 2.16 5.84
CA SER A 46 -3.36 1.42 4.57
C SER A 46 -1.96 0.87 4.29
N ILE A 47 -0.91 1.65 4.53
CA ILE A 47 0.47 1.21 4.25
C ILE A 47 0.95 0.19 5.29
N MET A 48 0.63 0.41 6.57
CA MET A 48 1.05 -0.49 7.64
C MET A 48 0.33 -1.83 7.57
N MET A 49 -0.80 -1.97 6.89
CA MET A 49 -1.43 -3.26 6.67
C MET A 49 -0.45 -4.26 6.06
N LEU A 50 0.28 -3.93 5.00
CA LEU A 50 1.26 -4.86 4.40
C LEU A 50 2.26 -5.41 5.44
N PHE A 51 2.53 -4.61 6.47
CA PHE A 51 3.54 -4.83 7.46
C PHE A 51 3.03 -5.43 8.77
N GLU A 52 1.80 -5.15 9.15
CA GLU A 52 1.17 -5.60 10.37
C GLU A 52 -0.15 -6.28 9.99
N PRO A 53 -0.16 -7.60 9.72
CA PRO A 53 -1.37 -8.30 9.27
C PRO A 53 -2.53 -8.22 10.26
N SER A 54 -2.22 -8.10 11.56
CA SER A 54 -3.19 -7.90 12.64
C SER A 54 -3.92 -6.55 12.58
N LEU A 55 -3.39 -5.60 11.80
CA LEU A 55 -3.95 -4.27 11.62
C LEU A 55 -5.07 -4.33 10.57
N ASP A 56 -6.27 -4.80 10.95
CA ASP A 56 -7.50 -4.61 10.16
C ASP A 56 -8.31 -3.40 10.67
N ALA A 57 -7.61 -2.46 11.34
CA ALA A 57 -8.18 -1.27 11.95
C ALA A 57 -8.91 -0.42 10.90
N LEU A 58 -8.38 -0.31 9.68
CA LEU A 58 -9.08 0.45 8.63
C LEU A 58 -10.39 -0.22 8.23
N SER A 59 -10.45 -1.54 8.01
CA SER A 59 -11.72 -2.21 7.65
C SER A 59 -12.79 -2.11 8.75
N SER A 60 -12.38 -2.29 10.00
CA SER A 60 -13.28 -2.24 11.17
C SER A 60 -13.81 -0.84 11.45
N ILE A 61 -12.99 0.19 11.21
CA ILE A 61 -13.30 1.59 11.55
C ILE A 61 -13.83 2.36 10.33
N ARG A 62 -13.56 1.93 9.08
CA ARG A 62 -13.96 2.60 7.82
C ARG A 62 -15.46 2.90 7.74
N ARG A 63 -16.31 1.98 8.20
CA ARG A 63 -17.77 2.21 8.26
C ARG A 63 -18.18 3.21 9.34
N GLN A 64 -17.48 3.21 10.47
CA GLN A 64 -17.77 4.11 11.60
C GLN A 64 -17.26 5.53 11.37
N LEU A 65 -16.20 5.69 10.56
CA LEU A 65 -15.63 6.98 10.18
C LEU A 65 -16.38 7.68 9.05
N ASP A 66 -17.34 7.01 8.39
CA ASP A 66 -18.03 7.48 7.17
C ASP A 66 -17.12 8.38 6.31
N ILE A 67 -16.03 7.78 5.84
CA ILE A 67 -14.97 8.48 5.09
C ILE A 67 -15.54 9.23 3.88
N PRO A 68 -16.47 8.67 3.08
CA PRO A 68 -17.09 9.41 1.97
C PRO A 68 -17.91 10.62 2.45
N GLY A 69 -18.69 10.47 3.52
CA GLY A 69 -19.43 11.58 4.12
C GLY A 69 -18.50 12.68 4.65
N TYR A 70 -17.35 12.31 5.20
CA TYR A 70 -16.34 13.26 5.65
C TYR A 70 -15.77 14.11 4.50
N PHE A 71 -15.25 13.47 3.44
CA PHE A 71 -14.62 14.21 2.34
C PHE A 71 -15.64 15.03 1.53
N SER A 72 -16.84 14.50 1.30
CA SER A 72 -17.92 15.26 0.64
C SER A 72 -18.41 16.46 1.45
N TYR A 73 -18.31 16.41 2.79
CA TYR A 73 -18.61 17.55 3.65
C TYR A 73 -17.55 18.65 3.57
N VAL A 74 -16.27 18.26 3.55
CA VAL A 74 -15.14 19.18 3.46
C VAL A 74 -15.14 19.94 2.13
N GLU A 75 -15.44 19.25 1.02
CA GLU A 75 -15.57 19.86 -0.31
C GLU A 75 -16.65 20.94 -0.36
N LYS A 76 -17.79 20.73 0.31
CA LYS A 76 -18.93 21.67 0.33
C LYS A 76 -18.72 22.94 1.14
N ARG A 77 -17.67 23.01 1.97
CA ARG A 77 -17.47 24.11 2.94
C ARG A 77 -16.49 25.19 2.47
N ASP A 78 -15.99 25.13 1.24
CA ASP A 78 -14.96 26.04 0.67
C ASP A 78 -13.72 26.25 1.56
N ILE A 79 -13.43 25.29 2.46
CA ILE A 79 -12.12 25.20 3.16
C ILE A 79 -10.98 25.02 2.12
N SER A 80 -11.35 24.64 0.90
CA SER A 80 -10.55 24.44 -0.31
C SER A 80 -9.80 25.69 -0.82
N GLU A 81 -10.34 26.91 -0.67
CA GLU A 81 -9.76 28.08 -1.36
C GLU A 81 -8.34 28.46 -0.91
N SER A 82 -7.84 27.92 0.21
CA SER A 82 -6.50 28.26 0.76
C SER A 82 -5.61 27.05 1.09
N LEU A 83 -6.07 25.81 0.89
CA LEU A 83 -5.34 24.60 1.26
C LEU A 83 -5.39 23.57 0.12
N PRO A 84 -4.32 22.76 -0.08
CA PRO A 84 -4.34 21.66 -1.04
C PRO A 84 -5.54 20.73 -0.80
N VAL A 85 -6.11 20.12 -1.85
CA VAL A 85 -7.29 19.23 -1.77
C VAL A 85 -7.04 17.94 -0.94
N GLN A 86 -5.78 17.59 -0.66
CA GLN A 86 -5.37 16.57 0.32
C GLN A 86 -3.90 16.78 0.73
N PRO A 87 -3.59 17.57 1.77
CA PRO A 87 -2.22 17.98 2.08
C PRO A 87 -1.30 16.83 2.53
N ILE A 88 -1.85 15.74 3.06
CA ILE A 88 -1.05 14.59 3.50
C ILE A 88 -1.04 13.49 2.44
N LEU A 89 -2.20 13.19 1.86
CA LEU A 89 -2.31 12.08 0.91
C LEU A 89 -1.71 12.42 -0.45
N GLN A 90 -1.73 13.69 -0.85
CA GLN A 90 -1.25 14.20 -2.15
C GLN A 90 -1.95 13.55 -3.38
N THR A 91 -2.89 12.65 -3.15
CA THR A 91 -3.79 12.00 -4.09
C THR A 91 -5.10 11.64 -3.38
N SER A 92 -6.10 11.18 -4.12
CA SER A 92 -7.42 10.82 -3.58
C SER A 92 -7.32 9.83 -2.42
N TYR A 93 -8.13 10.02 -1.37
CA TYR A 93 -8.25 9.04 -0.28
C TYR A 93 -8.67 7.65 -0.78
N ASP A 94 -9.42 7.58 -1.88
CA ASP A 94 -9.80 6.33 -2.51
C ASP A 94 -8.59 5.50 -2.97
N PHE A 95 -7.46 6.17 -3.25
CA PHE A 95 -6.14 5.56 -3.46
C PHE A 95 -5.73 4.63 -2.35
N PHE A 96 -5.68 5.18 -1.15
CA PHE A 96 -5.25 4.48 0.03
C PHE A 96 -6.26 3.42 0.48
N LEU A 97 -7.55 3.64 0.19
CA LEU A 97 -8.57 2.61 0.41
C LEU A 97 -8.37 1.41 -0.53
N SER A 98 -8.02 1.63 -1.80
CA SER A 98 -7.67 0.55 -2.73
C SER A 98 -6.42 -0.22 -2.29
N ILE A 99 -5.40 0.46 -1.74
CA ILE A 99 -4.23 -0.19 -1.12
C ILE A 99 -4.65 -1.16 -0.02
N ALA A 100 -5.55 -0.73 0.87
CA ALA A 100 -6.04 -1.57 1.95
C ALA A 100 -6.84 -2.78 1.42
N ASP A 101 -7.75 -2.56 0.48
CA ASP A 101 -8.59 -3.61 -0.11
C ASP A 101 -7.72 -4.65 -0.87
N ALA A 102 -6.77 -4.20 -1.69
CA ALA A 102 -5.83 -5.08 -2.41
C ALA A 102 -4.91 -5.87 -1.46
N THR A 103 -4.38 -5.22 -0.42
CA THR A 103 -3.55 -5.89 0.59
C THR A 103 -4.35 -6.97 1.33
N LYS A 104 -5.61 -6.69 1.68
CA LYS A 104 -6.49 -7.65 2.35
C LYS A 104 -6.77 -8.86 1.47
N LEU A 105 -7.14 -8.63 0.21
CA LEU A 105 -7.36 -9.70 -0.77
C LEU A 105 -6.09 -10.54 -0.93
N ALA A 106 -4.93 -9.90 -1.14
CA ALA A 106 -3.67 -10.58 -1.38
C ALA A 106 -3.25 -11.53 -0.25
N ARG A 107 -3.64 -11.27 1.01
CA ARG A 107 -3.35 -12.18 2.14
C ARG A 107 -4.12 -13.49 2.09
N ILE A 108 -5.23 -13.55 1.34
CA ILE A 108 -6.04 -14.76 1.24
C ILE A 108 -5.24 -15.81 0.47
N SER A 109 -4.98 -16.95 1.12
CA SER A 109 -4.26 -18.09 0.53
C SER A 109 -5.20 -19.16 -0.05
N ARG A 110 -6.48 -19.14 0.34
CA ARG A 110 -7.53 -20.01 -0.24
C ARG A 110 -8.13 -19.39 -1.51
N SER A 111 -8.98 -20.14 -2.21
CA SER A 111 -9.85 -19.57 -3.24
C SER A 111 -10.74 -18.49 -2.65
N LEU A 112 -10.97 -17.42 -3.41
CA LEU A 112 -11.86 -16.33 -3.03
C LEU A 112 -13.31 -16.81 -2.99
N ASP A 113 -14.10 -16.26 -2.07
CA ASP A 113 -15.56 -16.41 -2.07
C ASP A 113 -16.24 -15.33 -2.93
N ASP A 114 -17.56 -15.43 -3.14
CA ASP A 114 -18.30 -14.52 -4.03
C ASP A 114 -18.19 -13.04 -3.63
N ALA A 115 -18.14 -12.74 -2.33
CA ALA A 115 -18.02 -11.37 -1.84
C ALA A 115 -16.60 -10.83 -2.07
N GLU A 116 -15.58 -11.67 -1.88
CA GLU A 116 -14.18 -11.37 -2.15
C GLU A 116 -13.91 -11.21 -3.66
N ILE A 117 -14.52 -12.03 -4.52
CA ILE A 117 -14.46 -11.89 -5.98
C ILE A 117 -15.09 -10.56 -6.39
N THR A 118 -16.26 -10.22 -5.83
CA THR A 118 -16.91 -8.94 -6.11
C THR A 118 -16.02 -7.77 -5.71
N LEU A 119 -15.39 -7.83 -4.53
CA LEU A 119 -14.43 -6.81 -4.09
C LEU A 119 -13.23 -6.74 -5.03
N TRP A 120 -12.66 -7.89 -5.41
CA TRP A 120 -11.54 -7.96 -6.34
C TRP A 120 -11.86 -7.31 -7.68
N CYS A 121 -12.99 -7.63 -8.30
CA CYS A 121 -13.44 -7.02 -9.55
C CYS A 121 -13.58 -5.50 -9.42
N HIS A 122 -14.17 -5.04 -8.31
CA HIS A 122 -14.36 -3.61 -8.06
C HIS A 122 -13.03 -2.87 -7.89
N THR A 123 -12.09 -3.46 -7.13
CA THR A 123 -10.75 -2.89 -6.93
C THR A 123 -9.95 -2.91 -8.22
N TRP A 124 -10.04 -3.97 -9.02
CA TRP A 124 -9.36 -4.08 -10.32
C TRP A 124 -9.89 -3.05 -11.33
N LEU A 125 -11.21 -2.88 -11.45
CA LEU A 125 -11.81 -1.87 -12.32
C LEU A 125 -11.40 -0.45 -11.91
N ARG A 126 -11.35 -0.15 -10.61
CA ARG A 126 -10.89 1.14 -10.12
C ARG A 126 -9.42 1.38 -10.43
N LEU A 127 -8.59 0.35 -10.30
CA LEU A 127 -7.18 0.41 -10.67
C LEU A 127 -7.04 0.77 -12.17
N LEU A 128 -7.75 0.07 -13.06
CA LEU A 128 -7.75 0.38 -14.50
C LEU A 128 -8.23 1.79 -14.82
N GLN A 129 -9.21 2.32 -14.07
CA GLN A 129 -9.66 3.70 -14.25
C GLN A 129 -8.59 4.73 -13.89
N TRP A 130 -7.71 4.45 -12.92
CA TRP A 130 -6.58 5.33 -12.63
C TRP A 130 -5.49 5.25 -13.67
N ASP A 131 -5.25 4.08 -14.28
CA ASP A 131 -4.27 3.97 -15.37
C ASP A 131 -4.64 4.87 -16.56
N GLN A 132 -5.93 5.15 -16.74
CA GLN A 132 -6.45 6.05 -17.78
C GLN A 132 -6.33 7.54 -17.42
N VAL A 133 -6.12 7.87 -16.15
CA VAL A 133 -5.87 9.25 -15.71
C VAL A 133 -4.39 9.53 -15.92
N ASP A 134 -4.08 10.57 -16.68
CA ASP A 134 -2.71 10.91 -17.02
C ASP A 134 -1.96 11.38 -15.75
N HIS A 135 -1.24 10.44 -15.12
CA HIS A 135 -0.35 10.68 -13.98
C HIS A 135 1.09 10.94 -14.44
N THR A 136 1.25 11.61 -15.58
CA THR A 136 2.55 11.80 -16.26
C THR A 136 3.61 12.41 -15.35
N ASP A 137 3.21 13.25 -14.40
CA ASP A 137 4.13 14.01 -13.55
C ASP A 137 4.58 13.28 -12.27
N ASP A 138 3.87 12.25 -11.78
CA ASP A 138 4.24 11.55 -10.54
C ASP A 138 4.61 10.07 -10.79
N VAL A 139 5.91 9.84 -10.96
CA VAL A 139 6.50 8.52 -11.19
C VAL A 139 6.25 7.58 -10.00
N SER A 140 6.09 8.10 -8.77
CA SER A 140 5.84 7.27 -7.60
C SER A 140 4.47 6.61 -7.63
N LEU A 141 3.45 7.29 -8.18
CA LEU A 141 2.11 6.73 -8.33
C LEU A 141 2.10 5.56 -9.31
N LYS A 142 2.90 5.63 -10.39
CA LYS A 142 3.09 4.49 -11.31
C LYS A 142 3.68 3.28 -10.60
N LEU A 143 4.61 3.51 -9.68
CA LEU A 143 5.19 2.44 -8.85
C LEU A 143 4.14 1.79 -7.93
N TYR A 144 3.28 2.59 -7.31
CA TYR A 144 2.18 2.09 -6.49
C TYR A 144 1.13 1.34 -7.31
N PHE A 145 0.77 1.84 -8.49
CA PHE A 145 -0.14 1.17 -9.41
C PHE A 145 0.38 -0.22 -9.74
N ASN A 146 1.67 -0.32 -10.10
CA ASN A 146 2.32 -1.58 -10.40
C ASN A 146 2.30 -2.55 -9.20
N ALA A 147 2.55 -2.04 -7.99
CA ALA A 147 2.49 -2.84 -6.77
C ALA A 147 1.06 -3.30 -6.42
N LEU A 148 0.04 -2.47 -6.63
CA LEU A 148 -1.38 -2.84 -6.50
C LEU A 148 -1.75 -3.96 -7.48
N GLN A 149 -1.31 -3.83 -8.73
CA GLN A 149 -1.53 -4.84 -9.77
C GLN A 149 -0.92 -6.19 -9.35
N ILE A 150 0.32 -6.20 -8.85
CA ILE A 150 1.00 -7.41 -8.35
C ILE A 150 0.17 -8.07 -7.23
N LEU A 151 -0.32 -7.30 -6.26
CA LEU A 151 -1.14 -7.83 -5.17
C LEU A 151 -2.45 -8.45 -5.65
N LEU A 152 -3.15 -7.79 -6.57
CA LEU A 152 -4.42 -8.29 -7.11
C LEU A 152 -4.21 -9.51 -8.01
N LEU A 153 -3.13 -9.54 -8.80
CA LEU A 153 -2.78 -10.69 -9.66
C LEU A 153 -2.55 -11.96 -8.84
N LYS A 154 -1.93 -11.85 -7.65
CA LYS A 154 -1.75 -13.00 -6.75
C LYS A 154 -3.05 -13.77 -6.50
N THR A 155 -4.17 -13.05 -6.36
CA THR A 155 -5.48 -13.61 -6.02
C THR A 155 -6.49 -13.50 -7.16
N ALA A 156 -6.03 -13.29 -8.39
CA ALA A 156 -6.93 -13.25 -9.55
C ALA A 156 -7.76 -14.55 -9.62
N PRO A 157 -9.11 -14.47 -9.67
CA PRO A 157 -9.97 -15.66 -9.58
C PRO A 157 -9.87 -16.53 -10.83
N ASP A 158 -9.71 -15.89 -12.00
CA ASP A 158 -9.82 -16.56 -13.30
C ASP A 158 -8.48 -17.01 -13.89
N LEU A 159 -7.37 -16.73 -13.20
CA LEU A 159 -6.02 -17.05 -13.69
C LEU A 159 -5.43 -18.28 -12.99
N SER A 160 -4.81 -19.15 -13.78
CA SER A 160 -3.94 -20.21 -13.28
C SER A 160 -2.70 -19.62 -12.59
N ASN A 161 -2.04 -20.41 -11.74
CA ASN A 161 -0.81 -19.97 -11.07
C ASN A 161 0.32 -19.63 -12.05
N GLU A 162 0.34 -20.27 -13.23
CA GLU A 162 1.33 -20.02 -14.28
C GLU A 162 1.09 -18.65 -14.93
N GLU A 163 -0.15 -18.34 -15.29
CA GLU A 163 -0.54 -17.02 -15.84
C GLU A 163 -0.31 -15.90 -14.84
N LYS A 164 -0.68 -16.11 -13.57
CA LYS A 164 -0.40 -15.15 -12.48
C LYS A 164 1.08 -14.86 -12.40
N ALA A 165 1.90 -15.91 -12.37
CA ALA A 165 3.34 -15.74 -12.25
C ALA A 165 3.94 -15.03 -13.47
N LEU A 166 3.46 -15.32 -14.69
CA LEU A 166 3.90 -14.61 -15.89
C LEU A 166 3.60 -13.10 -15.80
N GLN A 167 2.36 -12.73 -15.51
CA GLN A 167 1.95 -11.33 -15.41
C GLN A 167 2.65 -10.58 -14.26
N ILE A 168 2.87 -11.25 -13.12
CA ILE A 168 3.66 -10.71 -12.01
C ILE A 168 5.12 -10.48 -12.45
N SER A 169 5.67 -11.33 -13.31
CA SER A 169 7.03 -11.19 -13.83
C SER A 169 7.17 -9.97 -14.72
N GLU A 170 6.20 -9.75 -15.60
CA GLU A 170 6.13 -8.55 -16.45
C GLU A 170 5.97 -7.29 -15.62
N SER A 171 5.07 -7.34 -14.62
CA SER A 171 4.87 -6.25 -13.66
C SER A 171 6.14 -5.94 -12.89
N LEU A 172 6.91 -6.96 -12.47
CA LEU A 172 8.21 -6.77 -11.82
C LEU A 172 9.19 -6.04 -12.74
N GLN A 173 9.33 -6.44 -14.00
CA GLN A 173 10.26 -5.76 -14.91
C GLN A 173 9.87 -4.29 -15.10
N HIS A 174 8.58 -4.00 -15.21
CA HIS A 174 8.08 -2.64 -15.28
C HIS A 174 8.39 -1.85 -14.00
N GLY A 175 8.12 -2.41 -12.82
CA GLY A 175 8.43 -1.79 -11.53
C GLY A 175 9.93 -1.54 -11.35
N LEU A 176 10.79 -2.48 -11.77
CA LEU A 176 12.25 -2.31 -11.74
C LEU A 176 12.72 -1.19 -12.67
N HIS A 177 12.04 -0.97 -13.80
CA HIS A 177 12.33 0.17 -14.67
C HIS A 177 11.94 1.50 -14.00
N ILE A 178 10.78 1.55 -13.35
CA ILE A 178 10.29 2.74 -12.66
C ILE A 178 11.23 3.18 -11.51
N ILE A 179 11.73 2.23 -10.70
CA ILE A 179 12.62 2.59 -9.58
C ILE A 179 13.94 3.21 -10.05
N VAL A 180 14.41 2.89 -11.24
CA VAL A 180 15.66 3.46 -11.78
C VAL A 180 15.48 4.94 -12.13
N SER A 181 14.26 5.36 -12.51
CA SER A 181 13.93 6.75 -12.84
C SER A 181 13.42 7.58 -11.66
N LEU A 182 13.23 6.98 -10.48
CA LEU A 182 12.70 7.69 -9.30
C LEU A 182 13.79 8.42 -8.53
N GLU A 183 13.61 9.72 -8.31
CA GLU A 183 14.48 10.53 -7.47
C GLU A 183 14.05 10.41 -5.99
N PRO A 184 14.84 9.74 -5.12
CA PRO A 184 14.44 9.47 -3.74
C PRO A 184 14.34 10.74 -2.87
N GLU A 185 14.94 11.85 -3.30
CA GLU A 185 14.92 13.14 -2.59
C GLU A 185 13.56 13.85 -2.64
N GLU A 186 12.73 13.57 -3.65
CA GLU A 186 11.45 14.24 -3.87
C GLU A 186 10.33 13.74 -2.96
N TYR A 187 10.49 12.54 -2.39
CA TYR A 187 9.43 11.84 -1.67
C TYR A 187 9.80 11.55 -0.21
N ALA A 188 8.78 11.49 0.66
CA ALA A 188 8.98 10.97 2.00
C ALA A 188 9.48 9.51 1.93
N PRO A 189 10.60 9.13 2.57
CA PRO A 189 11.16 7.79 2.41
C PRO A 189 10.17 6.66 2.74
N SER A 190 9.31 6.87 3.74
CA SER A 190 8.26 5.93 4.15
C SER A 190 7.24 5.64 3.06
N TYR A 191 7.01 6.60 2.17
CA TYR A 191 6.07 6.51 1.06
C TYR A 191 6.52 5.47 0.04
N LEU A 192 7.80 5.42 -0.31
CA LEU A 192 8.29 4.49 -1.33
C LEU A 192 8.46 3.06 -0.81
N LEU A 193 8.48 2.85 0.52
CA LEU A 193 8.77 1.54 1.11
C LEU A 193 7.68 0.49 0.86
N TRP A 194 6.42 0.89 0.76
CA TRP A 194 5.33 -0.05 0.52
C TRP A 194 5.44 -0.76 -0.83
N PRO A 195 5.53 -0.04 -1.98
CA PRO A 195 5.66 -0.73 -3.26
C PRO A 195 7.03 -1.42 -3.41
N LEU A 196 8.10 -0.86 -2.84
CA LEU A 196 9.44 -1.50 -2.84
C LEU A 196 9.45 -2.84 -2.08
N ALA A 197 8.69 -2.97 -0.99
CA ALA A 197 8.56 -4.23 -0.28
C ALA A 197 7.88 -5.30 -1.15
N ILE A 198 6.83 -4.92 -1.89
CA ILE A 198 6.12 -5.83 -2.81
C ILE A 198 7.05 -6.28 -3.94
N LEU A 199 7.68 -5.34 -4.64
CA LEU A 199 8.65 -5.65 -5.71
C LEU A 199 9.82 -6.51 -5.21
N GLY A 200 10.38 -6.15 -4.04
CA GLY A 200 11.46 -6.90 -3.42
C GLY A 200 11.04 -8.33 -3.09
N SER A 201 9.80 -8.56 -2.64
CA SER A 201 9.33 -9.90 -2.27
C SER A 201 9.20 -10.85 -3.46
N ILE A 202 8.92 -10.32 -4.65
CA ILE A 202 8.85 -11.10 -5.90
C ILE A 202 10.16 -11.09 -6.70
N SER A 203 11.20 -10.42 -6.20
CA SER A 203 12.54 -10.39 -6.82
C SER A 203 13.29 -11.67 -6.48
N ILE A 204 13.46 -12.57 -7.46
CA ILE A 204 14.05 -13.89 -7.27
C ILE A 204 15.50 -13.91 -7.75
N LEU A 205 15.77 -13.28 -8.89
CA LEU A 205 17.11 -13.21 -9.47
C LEU A 205 17.97 -12.22 -8.70
N GLU A 206 19.28 -12.49 -8.65
CA GLU A 206 20.20 -11.64 -7.87
C GLU A 206 20.26 -10.21 -8.40
N LYS A 207 20.11 -10.03 -9.72
CA LYS A 207 20.04 -8.71 -10.36
C LYS A 207 18.81 -7.92 -9.90
N GLU A 208 17.65 -8.58 -9.82
CA GLU A 208 16.39 -7.98 -9.36
C GLU A 208 16.50 -7.57 -7.88
N LYS A 209 17.01 -8.49 -7.04
CA LYS A 209 17.24 -8.26 -5.61
C LYS A 209 18.20 -7.09 -5.37
N THR A 210 19.28 -7.03 -6.14
CA THR A 210 20.29 -5.97 -6.04
C THR A 210 19.69 -4.61 -6.38
N ALA A 211 18.90 -4.51 -7.47
CA ALA A 211 18.24 -3.26 -7.84
C ALA A 211 17.33 -2.71 -6.73
N VAL A 212 16.47 -3.56 -6.15
CA VAL A 212 15.60 -3.14 -5.04
C VAL A 212 16.41 -2.80 -3.78
N LYS A 213 17.41 -3.62 -3.45
CA LYS A 213 18.27 -3.43 -2.27
C LYS A 213 19.05 -2.12 -2.35
N ASP A 214 19.61 -1.81 -3.50
CA ASP A 214 20.38 -0.59 -3.71
C ASP A 214 19.50 0.64 -3.56
N TYR A 215 18.28 0.60 -4.11
CA TYR A 215 17.32 1.69 -3.94
C TYR A 215 16.92 1.89 -2.47
N ILE A 216 16.63 0.81 -1.73
CA ILE A 216 16.34 0.90 -0.29
C ILE A 216 17.56 1.44 0.48
N ASN A 217 18.78 1.06 0.10
CA ASN A 217 19.99 1.61 0.71
C ASN A 217 20.16 3.12 0.48
N LEU A 218 19.73 3.65 -0.66
CA LEU A 218 19.66 5.10 -0.90
C LEU A 218 18.69 5.76 0.09
N LEU A 219 17.49 5.20 0.27
CA LEU A 219 16.51 5.69 1.26
C LEU A 219 17.02 5.62 2.71
N ILE A 220 17.87 4.63 3.02
CA ILE A 220 18.51 4.54 4.34
C ILE A 220 19.47 5.73 4.55
N ARG A 221 20.21 6.11 3.52
CA ARG A 221 21.20 7.19 3.56
C ARG A 221 20.55 8.59 3.62
N SER A 222 19.34 8.78 3.07
CA SER A 222 18.63 10.08 3.01
C SER A 222 18.01 10.56 4.35
N LYS A 223 18.60 10.18 5.49
CA LYS A 223 18.32 10.68 6.88
C LYS A 223 17.05 10.17 7.59
N ARG A 224 16.29 9.20 7.06
CA ARG A 224 15.16 8.57 7.78
C ARG A 224 15.12 7.04 7.64
N GLY A 225 16.29 6.40 7.80
CA GLY A 225 16.50 4.99 7.45
C GLY A 225 15.91 3.92 8.38
N GLY A 226 15.26 4.26 9.50
CA GLY A 226 14.77 3.24 10.45
C GLY A 226 13.76 2.27 9.83
N GLN A 227 12.73 2.81 9.16
CA GLN A 227 11.72 2.01 8.46
C GLN A 227 12.31 1.30 7.24
N ALA A 228 13.21 1.94 6.50
CA ALA A 228 13.86 1.36 5.33
C ALA A 228 14.77 0.17 5.71
N VAL A 229 15.55 0.29 6.79
CA VAL A 229 16.33 -0.82 7.38
C VAL A 229 15.41 -1.95 7.81
N TRP A 230 14.26 -1.63 8.41
CA TRP A 230 13.29 -2.63 8.85
C TRP A 230 12.65 -3.38 7.68
N VAL A 231 12.26 -2.68 6.60
CA VAL A 231 11.78 -3.31 5.35
C VAL A 231 12.87 -4.17 4.72
N LEU A 232 14.11 -3.69 4.63
CA LEU A 232 15.23 -4.47 4.10
C LEU A 232 15.47 -5.75 4.91
N LYS A 233 15.36 -5.69 6.25
CA LYS A 233 15.44 -6.88 7.10
C LYS A 233 14.34 -7.89 6.79
N ARG A 234 13.11 -7.44 6.51
CA ARG A 234 12.01 -8.32 6.08
C ARG A 234 12.27 -8.94 4.71
N LEU A 235 12.69 -8.15 3.73
CA LEU A 235 13.05 -8.65 2.40
C LEU A 235 14.18 -9.69 2.46
N ASN A 236 15.21 -9.45 3.28
CA ASN A 236 16.27 -10.44 3.48
C ASN A 236 15.72 -11.78 4.03
N ARG A 237 14.69 -11.75 4.89
CA ARG A 237 14.04 -13.00 5.34
C ARG A 237 13.33 -13.69 4.18
N VAL A 238 12.57 -12.97 3.37
CA VAL A 238 11.91 -13.51 2.16
C VAL A 238 12.94 -14.16 1.24
N TRP A 239 14.02 -13.45 0.92
CA TRP A 239 15.07 -13.94 0.03
C TRP A 239 15.82 -15.15 0.59
N ASN A 240 16.03 -15.21 1.91
CA ASN A 240 16.67 -16.35 2.56
C ASN A 240 15.79 -17.60 2.53
N VAL A 241 14.48 -17.48 2.77
CA VAL A 241 13.55 -18.62 2.69
C VAL A 241 13.46 -19.16 1.27
N ALA A 242 13.39 -18.27 0.27
CA ALA A 242 13.38 -18.65 -1.14
C ALA A 242 14.67 -19.35 -1.61
N LYS A 243 15.82 -19.03 -1.00
CA LYS A 243 17.13 -19.58 -1.37
C LYS A 243 17.23 -21.10 -1.18
N PHE A 244 16.48 -21.68 -0.26
CA PHE A 244 16.53 -23.12 0.04
C PHE A 244 15.62 -23.98 -0.86
N ARG A 245 14.96 -23.38 -1.85
CA ARG A 245 13.96 -24.07 -2.69
C ARG A 245 14.35 -24.14 -4.16
N THR A 246 15.62 -24.42 -4.48
CA THR A 246 16.19 -24.46 -5.84
C THR A 246 15.48 -25.37 -6.85
N ASN A 247 14.56 -26.22 -6.39
CA ASN A 247 13.79 -27.15 -7.23
C ASN A 247 12.44 -26.58 -7.72
N CYS A 248 12.03 -25.39 -7.26
CA CYS A 248 10.83 -24.72 -7.76
C CYS A 248 11.15 -23.80 -8.94
N PRO A 249 10.28 -23.72 -9.96
CA PRO A 249 10.48 -22.77 -11.05
C PRO A 249 10.41 -21.33 -10.51
N PRO A 250 11.15 -20.37 -11.11
CA PRO A 250 11.16 -18.97 -10.67
C PRO A 250 9.77 -18.35 -10.57
N SER A 251 8.84 -18.77 -11.43
CA SER A 251 7.42 -18.37 -11.43
C SER A 251 6.71 -18.70 -10.10
N ALA A 252 6.85 -19.93 -9.62
CA ALA A 252 6.27 -20.35 -8.35
C ALA A 252 6.92 -19.64 -7.15
N MET A 253 8.23 -19.40 -7.22
CA MET A 253 8.95 -18.67 -6.17
C MET A 253 8.47 -17.23 -6.00
N ARG A 254 8.01 -16.56 -7.08
CA ARG A 254 7.49 -15.18 -7.01
C ARG A 254 6.21 -15.10 -6.16
N LEU A 255 5.24 -15.97 -6.43
CA LEU A 255 4.00 -16.04 -5.65
C LEU A 255 4.29 -16.41 -4.19
N GLU A 256 5.24 -17.31 -3.95
CA GLU A 256 5.65 -17.70 -2.61
C GLU A 256 6.33 -16.53 -1.87
N GLY A 257 7.26 -15.81 -2.51
CA GLY A 257 7.94 -14.67 -1.91
C GLY A 257 6.96 -13.58 -1.46
N LEU A 258 5.94 -13.32 -2.28
CA LEU A 258 4.85 -12.41 -1.93
C LEU A 258 4.02 -12.93 -0.75
N GLN A 259 3.71 -14.24 -0.71
CA GLN A 259 3.02 -14.85 0.42
C GLN A 259 3.84 -14.74 1.72
N ILE A 260 5.16 -14.99 1.68
CA ILE A 260 6.04 -14.85 2.86
C ILE A 260 6.07 -13.41 3.37
N LEU A 261 6.07 -12.41 2.48
CA LEU A 261 5.96 -11.01 2.89
C LEU A 261 4.65 -10.76 3.65
N LEU A 262 3.55 -11.30 3.16
CA LEU A 262 2.19 -11.09 3.70
C LEU A 262 1.95 -11.85 5.01
N ASP A 263 2.63 -12.98 5.21
CA ASP A 263 2.54 -13.80 6.43
C ASP A 263 3.50 -13.32 7.54
N ALA A 264 4.46 -12.45 7.21
CA ALA A 264 5.51 -12.03 8.14
C ALA A 264 4.94 -11.28 9.34
N THR A 265 4.91 -11.99 10.47
CA THR A 265 4.69 -11.48 11.84
C THR A 265 6.03 -11.12 12.51
#